data_AF-A0A963WSG8-F1
#
_entry.id   AF-A0A963WSG8-F1
#
_cell.length_a   1.000
_cell.length_b   1.000
_cell.length_c   1.000
_cell.angle_alpha   90.00
_cell.angle_beta   90.00
_cell.angle_gamma   90.00
#
_symmetry.space_group_name_H-M   'P 1'
#
loop_
_entity.id
_entity.type
_entity.pdbx_description
1 polymer ?
#
loop_
_entity_poly.entity_id
_entity_poly.type
_entity_poly.pdbx_seq_one_letter_code
_entity_poly.pdbx_strand_id
1 'polypeptide(L)'
;MGVETAPTPSSSRPWGDRQVGRTVRLAIATLFACLLTACAAASEDVAVRPAVDGKRIALTFDDVPRAPGAFLTEDTRTERLIAALDASDVEQAAFFLNPGHIENRPGAEARIAAYVAAGHVIANHSNTHPRLSKTDADIYLADIDAAESWLKTRSGHRPWFRFPYLDEGQRDKVKRDTIREGLHARGLSNGYVTVEASDWWIEQAAIDAQRDGHKIDRSALRDLYVESHVEAANFYDELAFKVLGRHPAHVMLLHETDIAAFYIADLVAALRADGWEIITADEAYADPIGQLRPDVPSAQGTLTEAIAWERGLPAPRWYERNDTRVYSRLFRERVLHLEPETP
;
A
#
# COMPACT_ATOMS: atom_id res chain seq x y z
N MET A 1 49.57 28.02 39.90
CA MET A 1 50.01 27.84 41.30
C MET A 1 49.72 29.13 42.05
N GLY A 2 48.91 29.07 43.11
CA GLY A 2 48.53 30.23 43.93
C GLY A 2 47.06 30.24 44.32
N VAL A 3 46.69 29.36 45.26
CA VAL A 3 45.49 29.42 46.11
C VAL A 3 45.73 30.60 47.10
N GLU A 4 44.77 31.40 47.59
CA GLU A 4 43.91 31.04 48.73
C GLU A 4 43.14 32.27 49.27
N THR A 5 41.88 32.03 49.68
CA THR A 5 41.06 32.63 50.76
C THR A 5 40.58 34.10 50.80
N ALA A 6 39.27 34.20 51.06
CA ALA A 6 38.53 35.35 51.59
C ALA A 6 38.86 35.66 53.07
N PRO A 7 38.37 36.79 53.63
CA PRO A 7 37.19 36.69 54.50
C PRO A 7 36.22 37.92 54.50
N THR A 8 34.98 37.66 54.96
CA THR A 8 33.93 38.63 55.39
C THR A 8 34.19 39.16 56.82
N PRO A 9 33.63 40.29 57.33
CA PRO A 9 32.25 40.28 57.88
C PRO A 9 31.45 41.62 57.97
N SER A 10 30.11 41.47 57.93
CA SER A 10 29.03 42.04 58.76
C SER A 10 28.75 43.55 58.98
N SER A 11 27.43 43.79 59.16
CA SER A 11 26.73 44.90 59.86
C SER A 11 26.50 46.17 59.01
N SER A 12 25.41 46.92 59.08
CA SER A 12 24.25 46.98 59.98
C SER A 12 23.14 47.82 59.30
N ARG A 13 21.86 47.48 59.57
CA ARG A 13 20.69 48.38 59.45
C ARG A 13 20.80 49.49 60.52
N PRO A 14 20.04 50.61 60.55
CA PRO A 14 18.63 50.77 60.11
C PRO A 14 18.26 52.14 59.51
N TRP A 15 16.99 52.56 59.66
CA TRP A 15 16.30 53.85 59.40
C TRP A 15 15.28 53.68 58.26
N GLY A 16 14.00 54.01 58.40
CA GLY A 16 13.23 54.65 59.45
C GLY A 16 11.90 55.09 58.82
N ASP A 17 10.79 54.72 59.43
CA ASP A 17 9.44 55.08 59.02
C ASP A 17 9.24 56.60 58.94
N ARG A 18 8.57 57.07 57.89
CA ARG A 18 7.52 58.09 58.06
C ARG A 18 6.56 58.17 56.87
N GLN A 19 5.31 57.86 57.20
CA GLN A 19 4.09 58.04 56.42
C GLN A 19 3.86 59.51 56.05
N VAL A 20 3.40 59.75 54.82
CA VAL A 20 2.50 60.87 54.49
C VAL A 20 1.25 60.25 53.87
N GLY A 21 0.11 60.56 54.47
CA GLY A 21 -1.16 59.87 54.25
C GLY A 21 -2.09 60.51 53.22
N ARG A 22 -3.17 59.75 52.98
CA ARG A 22 -4.53 60.13 52.52
C ARG A 22 -4.60 60.64 51.07
N THR A 23 -5.45 60.17 50.17
CA THR A 23 -6.65 59.31 50.26
C THR A 23 -7.11 59.10 48.81
N VAL A 24 -7.14 57.87 48.29
CA VAL A 24 -8.17 57.43 47.34
C VAL A 24 -8.48 55.97 47.67
N ARG A 25 -9.63 55.75 48.30
CA ARG A 25 -10.24 54.43 48.42
C ARG A 25 -11.01 54.17 47.13
N LEU A 26 -10.60 53.19 46.33
CA LEU A 26 -11.54 52.31 45.63
C LEU A 26 -10.82 51.04 45.12
N ALA A 27 -11.31 49.90 45.61
CA ALA A 27 -11.22 48.56 45.03
C ALA A 27 -9.82 47.93 44.81
N ILE A 28 -9.34 47.22 45.83
CA ILE A 28 -8.56 45.98 45.65
C ILE A 28 -9.57 44.87 45.40
N ALA A 29 -9.62 44.36 44.17
CA ALA A 29 -9.96 42.97 43.87
C ALA A 29 -9.44 42.65 42.46
N THR A 30 -8.87 41.46 42.30
CA THR A 30 -8.47 40.82 41.03
C THR A 30 -7.26 41.41 40.28
N LEU A 31 -6.06 41.13 40.81
CA LEU A 31 -4.85 40.98 39.99
C LEU A 31 -4.15 39.66 40.35
N PHE A 32 -4.83 38.54 40.12
CA PHE A 32 -4.27 37.19 40.13
C PHE A 32 -5.21 36.27 39.35
N ALA A 33 -5.04 36.19 38.03
CA ALA A 33 -5.46 35.11 37.11
C ALA A 33 -5.59 35.64 35.68
N CYS A 34 -4.52 36.21 35.12
CA CYS A 34 -4.44 36.48 33.68
C CYS A 34 -3.13 35.90 33.15
N LEU A 35 -3.03 34.57 33.08
CA LEU A 35 -2.04 33.81 32.29
C LEU A 35 -2.28 32.30 32.46
N LEU A 36 -3.49 31.80 32.15
CA LEU A 36 -3.77 30.35 32.08
C LEU A 36 -4.95 30.03 31.13
N THR A 37 -5.10 30.77 30.03
CA THR A 37 -6.12 30.48 29.01
C THR A 37 -5.55 30.71 27.61
N ALA A 38 -4.66 29.80 27.16
CA ALA A 38 -4.33 29.61 25.75
C ALA A 38 -3.50 28.33 25.56
N CYS A 39 -4.09 27.18 25.88
CA CYS A 39 -3.69 25.88 25.33
C CYS A 39 -4.93 24.97 25.28
N ALA A 40 -5.97 25.44 24.60
CA ALA A 40 -6.88 24.50 23.95
C ALA A 40 -6.14 24.07 22.69
N ALA A 41 -5.39 22.97 22.79
CA ALA A 41 -5.02 22.23 21.59
C ALA A 41 -6.34 21.92 20.90
N ALA A 42 -6.55 22.50 19.72
CA ALA A 42 -7.59 22.02 18.83
C ALA A 42 -7.22 20.56 18.55
N SER A 43 -7.90 19.63 19.22
CA SER A 43 -8.03 18.29 18.70
C SER A 43 -8.70 18.48 17.36
N GLU A 44 -7.94 18.37 16.28
CA GLU A 44 -8.53 18.04 15.00
C GLU A 44 -9.20 16.69 15.21
N ASP A 45 -10.49 16.72 15.53
CA ASP A 45 -11.36 15.58 15.33
C ASP A 45 -11.18 15.24 13.85
N VAL A 46 -10.34 14.25 13.57
CA VAL A 46 -10.33 13.56 12.28
C VAL A 46 -11.75 13.04 12.16
N ALA A 47 -12.57 13.75 11.38
CA ALA A 47 -13.92 13.34 11.11
C ALA A 47 -13.82 11.95 10.48
N VAL A 48 -14.07 10.92 11.28
CA VAL A 48 -14.20 9.55 10.82
C VAL A 48 -15.38 9.61 9.86
N ARG A 49 -15.08 9.67 8.55
CA ARG A 49 -16.11 9.57 7.53
C ARG A 49 -16.90 8.30 7.85
N PRO A 50 -18.25 8.39 7.94
CA PRO A 50 -19.04 7.19 8.15
C PRO A 50 -18.63 6.17 7.10
N ALA A 51 -18.43 4.91 7.53
CA ALA A 51 -18.13 3.85 6.60
C ALA A 51 -19.20 3.86 5.51
N VAL A 52 -18.79 4.09 4.27
CA VAL A 52 -19.69 3.96 3.13
C VAL A 52 -20.01 2.48 3.04
N ASP A 53 -21.29 2.16 3.18
CA ASP A 53 -21.79 0.79 3.05
C ASP A 53 -21.68 0.36 1.59
N GLY A 54 -21.15 -0.84 1.33
CA GLY A 54 -20.95 -1.38 -0.03
C GLY A 54 -19.52 -1.80 -0.36
N LYS A 55 -19.40 -2.67 -1.38
CA LYS A 55 -18.14 -3.21 -1.88
C LYS A 55 -17.42 -2.16 -2.72
N ARG A 56 -16.23 -1.73 -2.28
CA ARG A 56 -15.42 -0.70 -2.93
C ARG A 56 -14.01 -1.22 -3.16
N ILE A 57 -13.42 -0.97 -4.32
CA ILE A 57 -12.11 -1.50 -4.67
C ILE A 57 -11.29 -0.57 -5.55
N ALA A 58 -10.01 -0.40 -5.21
CA ALA A 58 -9.02 0.28 -6.04
C ALA A 58 -8.13 -0.73 -6.76
N LEU A 59 -7.70 -0.36 -7.97
CA LEU A 59 -6.81 -1.14 -8.81
C LEU A 59 -5.36 -0.67 -8.62
N THR A 60 -4.44 -1.62 -8.39
CA THR A 60 -3.02 -1.31 -8.22
C THR A 60 -2.14 -2.30 -8.99
N PHE A 61 -1.04 -1.82 -9.56
CA PHE A 61 -0.17 -2.58 -10.45
C PHE A 61 1.26 -2.62 -9.92
N ASP A 62 1.78 -3.82 -9.68
CA ASP A 62 3.16 -4.05 -9.23
C ASP A 62 4.14 -4.30 -10.39
N ASP A 63 5.42 -4.30 -10.05
CA ASP A 63 6.57 -4.63 -10.90
C ASP A 63 6.85 -3.66 -12.06
N VAL A 64 6.53 -2.37 -11.91
CA VAL A 64 6.73 -1.37 -12.97
C VAL A 64 8.17 -0.82 -12.92
N PRO A 65 8.93 -0.79 -14.02
CA PRO A 65 8.63 -1.30 -15.35
C PRO A 65 8.85 -2.82 -15.46
N ARG A 66 7.87 -3.54 -16.01
CA ARG A 66 7.97 -5.00 -16.20
C ARG A 66 8.64 -5.34 -17.53
N ALA A 67 9.15 -6.57 -17.63
CA ALA A 67 9.64 -7.14 -18.89
C ALA A 67 8.52 -7.33 -19.94
N PRO A 68 8.86 -7.54 -21.24
CA PRO A 68 7.90 -7.97 -22.24
C PRO A 68 7.14 -9.23 -21.84
N GLY A 69 5.89 -9.28 -22.25
CA GLY A 69 4.99 -10.41 -22.05
C GLY A 69 4.97 -11.28 -23.30
N ALA A 70 3.92 -12.08 -23.45
CA ALA A 70 3.82 -13.00 -24.58
C ALA A 70 3.35 -12.35 -25.89
N PHE A 71 2.75 -11.15 -25.85
CA PHE A 71 1.93 -10.62 -26.93
C PHE A 71 2.25 -9.18 -27.32
N LEU A 72 2.66 -8.33 -26.37
CA LEU A 72 2.84 -6.90 -26.58
C LEU A 72 4.28 -6.48 -26.32
N THR A 73 4.70 -5.41 -27.00
CA THR A 73 5.84 -4.60 -26.56
C THR A 73 5.45 -3.81 -25.31
N GLU A 74 6.44 -3.39 -24.52
CA GLU A 74 6.19 -2.61 -23.32
C GLU A 74 5.46 -1.29 -23.63
N ASP A 75 5.81 -0.61 -24.73
CA ASP A 75 5.16 0.63 -25.16
C ASP A 75 3.67 0.39 -25.49
N THR A 76 3.39 -0.67 -26.28
CA THR A 76 2.01 -1.02 -26.64
C THR A 76 1.20 -1.43 -25.41
N ARG A 77 1.83 -2.11 -24.44
CA ARG A 77 1.18 -2.48 -23.18
C ARG A 77 0.76 -1.26 -22.40
N THR A 78 1.67 -0.30 -22.18
CA THR A 78 1.37 0.94 -21.46
C THR A 78 0.26 1.74 -22.14
N GLU A 79 0.35 1.94 -23.45
CA GLU A 79 -0.67 2.66 -24.23
C GLU A 79 -2.05 2.01 -24.09
N ARG A 80 -2.12 0.68 -24.22
CA ARG A 80 -3.37 -0.08 -24.08
C ARG A 80 -3.92 -0.04 -22.67
N LEU A 81 -3.07 -0.21 -21.67
CA LEU A 81 -3.50 -0.21 -20.26
C LEU A 81 -4.09 1.15 -19.88
N ILE A 82 -3.41 2.26 -20.24
CA ILE A 82 -3.93 3.62 -20.02
C ILE A 82 -5.28 3.81 -20.72
N ALA A 83 -5.35 3.48 -22.02
CA ALA A 83 -6.58 3.65 -22.79
C ALA A 83 -7.75 2.81 -22.24
N ALA A 84 -7.47 1.60 -21.76
CA ALA A 84 -8.49 0.71 -21.19
C ALA A 84 -8.97 1.18 -19.81
N LEU A 85 -8.08 1.72 -18.96
CA LEU A 85 -8.45 2.34 -17.69
C LEU A 85 -9.32 3.58 -17.90
N ASP A 86 -8.93 4.46 -18.83
CA ASP A 86 -9.69 5.67 -19.20
C ASP A 86 -11.07 5.33 -19.78
N ALA A 87 -11.13 4.43 -20.77
CA ALA A 87 -12.39 4.00 -21.39
C ALA A 87 -13.34 3.26 -20.42
N SER A 88 -12.81 2.81 -19.27
CA SER A 88 -13.58 2.16 -18.22
C SER A 88 -13.88 3.09 -17.05
N ASP A 89 -13.68 4.40 -17.19
CA ASP A 89 -13.92 5.40 -16.13
C ASP A 89 -13.17 5.04 -14.82
N VAL A 90 -11.92 4.58 -14.92
CA VAL A 90 -11.05 4.39 -13.74
C VAL A 90 -10.26 5.68 -13.51
N GLU A 91 -10.72 6.49 -12.56
CA GLU A 91 -10.15 7.81 -12.27
C GLU A 91 -8.67 7.74 -11.86
N GLN A 92 -8.30 6.78 -11.00
CA GLN A 92 -6.95 6.65 -10.49
C GLN A 92 -6.62 5.21 -10.11
N ALA A 93 -5.57 4.66 -10.72
CA ALA A 93 -4.87 3.47 -10.24
C ALA A 93 -3.52 3.85 -9.60
N ALA A 94 -2.94 2.94 -8.81
CA ALA A 94 -1.57 3.08 -8.31
C ALA A 94 -0.62 2.11 -8.98
N PHE A 95 0.56 2.59 -9.35
CA PHE A 95 1.64 1.78 -9.92
C PHE A 95 2.81 1.73 -8.93
N PHE A 96 3.22 0.53 -8.52
CA PHE A 96 4.30 0.30 -7.58
C PHE A 96 5.58 -0.04 -8.36
N LEU A 97 6.60 0.80 -8.18
CA LEU A 97 7.75 0.86 -9.07
C LEU A 97 8.99 0.19 -8.48
N ASN A 98 9.80 -0.39 -9.38
CA ASN A 98 11.16 -0.83 -9.17
C ASN A 98 12.15 0.01 -9.99
N PRO A 99 12.59 1.18 -9.48
CA PRO A 99 13.46 2.09 -10.24
C PRO A 99 14.78 1.47 -10.70
N GLY A 100 15.30 0.45 -9.99
CA GLY A 100 16.52 -0.27 -10.35
C GLY A 100 16.41 -1.09 -11.64
N HIS A 101 15.22 -1.17 -12.26
CA HIS A 101 15.02 -1.78 -13.57
C HIS A 101 14.93 -0.76 -14.72
N ILE A 102 14.93 0.54 -14.45
CA ILE A 102 14.70 1.57 -15.47
C ILE A 102 15.84 1.62 -16.50
N GLU A 103 17.11 1.60 -16.06
CA GLU A 103 18.27 1.74 -16.95
C GLU A 103 18.35 0.61 -18.00
N ASN A 104 17.89 -0.58 -17.62
CA ASN A 104 17.84 -1.81 -18.39
C ASN A 104 16.50 -2.02 -19.12
N ARG A 105 15.60 -1.04 -19.07
CA ARG A 105 14.31 -1.03 -19.77
C ARG A 105 14.16 0.27 -20.57
N PRO A 106 14.72 0.34 -21.80
CA PRO A 106 14.60 1.52 -22.65
C PRO A 106 13.15 2.01 -22.77
N GLY A 107 12.94 3.32 -22.63
CA GLY A 107 11.63 3.96 -22.64
C GLY A 107 10.82 3.87 -21.33
N ALA A 108 11.32 3.18 -20.30
CA ALA A 108 10.58 3.00 -19.04
C ALA A 108 10.20 4.32 -18.36
N GLU A 109 11.10 5.29 -18.27
CA GLU A 109 10.78 6.59 -17.67
C GLU A 109 9.63 7.30 -18.42
N ALA A 110 9.59 7.19 -19.75
CA ALA A 110 8.53 7.77 -20.56
C ALA A 110 7.18 7.06 -20.33
N ARG A 111 7.18 5.72 -20.23
CA ARG A 111 5.98 4.93 -19.91
C ARG A 111 5.45 5.26 -18.50
N ILE A 112 6.34 5.36 -17.51
CA ILE A 112 5.99 5.78 -16.15
C ILE A 112 5.39 7.19 -16.15
N ALA A 113 6.01 8.13 -16.87
CA ALA A 113 5.49 9.49 -17.00
C ALA A 113 4.11 9.51 -17.69
N ALA A 114 3.84 8.60 -18.62
CA ALA A 114 2.54 8.46 -19.26
C ALA A 114 1.44 8.03 -18.29
N TYR A 115 1.70 7.05 -17.39
CA TYR A 115 0.73 6.70 -16.33
C TYR A 115 0.40 7.90 -15.45
N VAL A 116 1.42 8.66 -15.03
CA VAL A 116 1.23 9.88 -14.22
C VAL A 116 0.45 10.95 -14.98
N ALA A 117 0.76 11.16 -16.26
CA ALA A 117 0.05 12.12 -17.11
C ALA A 117 -1.42 11.74 -17.34
N ALA A 118 -1.75 10.44 -17.29
CA ALA A 118 -3.10 9.92 -17.33
C ALA A 118 -3.87 10.04 -15.99
N GLY A 119 -3.26 10.63 -14.95
CA GLY A 119 -3.91 10.85 -13.65
C GLY A 119 -3.66 9.76 -12.62
N HIS A 120 -2.86 8.74 -12.94
CA HIS A 120 -2.51 7.67 -12.02
C HIS A 120 -1.36 8.07 -11.09
N VAL A 121 -1.20 7.33 -9.99
CA VAL A 121 -0.19 7.61 -8.96
C VAL A 121 0.89 6.54 -8.95
N ILE A 122 2.07 6.89 -8.43
CA ILE A 122 3.23 6.00 -8.35
C ILE A 122 3.71 5.85 -6.91
N ALA A 123 4.18 4.65 -6.57
CA ALA A 123 4.60 4.28 -5.22
C ALA A 123 5.81 3.36 -5.24
N ASN A 124 6.38 3.08 -4.06
CA ASN A 124 7.63 2.36 -3.91
C ASN A 124 7.40 0.85 -3.82
N HIS A 125 8.06 0.07 -4.68
CA HIS A 125 8.04 -1.40 -4.64
C HIS A 125 9.41 -2.01 -4.34
N SER A 126 10.30 -1.26 -3.66
CA SER A 126 11.74 -1.48 -3.55
C SER A 126 12.49 -1.21 -4.86
N ASN A 127 13.81 -1.11 -4.83
CA ASN A 127 14.61 -0.78 -6.00
C ASN A 127 14.88 -2.00 -6.89
N THR A 128 15.16 -3.15 -6.28
CA THR A 128 15.57 -4.37 -7.00
C THR A 128 14.62 -5.56 -6.83
N HIS A 129 13.46 -5.35 -6.19
CA HIS A 129 12.47 -6.37 -5.91
C HIS A 129 12.98 -7.57 -5.06
N PRO A 130 13.77 -7.35 -3.98
CA PRO A 130 14.25 -8.45 -3.15
C PRO A 130 13.13 -9.03 -2.27
N ARG A 131 13.24 -10.30 -1.92
CA ARG A 131 12.33 -10.96 -0.97
C ARG A 131 12.83 -10.75 0.46
N LEU A 132 12.06 -10.09 1.33
CA LEU A 132 12.51 -9.76 2.69
C LEU A 132 12.91 -10.99 3.53
N SER A 133 12.19 -12.12 3.44
CA SER A 133 12.58 -13.34 4.16
C SER A 133 13.95 -13.91 3.72
N LYS A 134 14.51 -13.44 2.60
CA LYS A 134 15.81 -13.83 2.03
C LYS A 134 16.83 -12.69 2.02
N THR A 135 16.51 -11.55 2.62
CA THR A 135 17.37 -10.38 2.66
C THR A 135 17.54 -9.91 4.10
N ASP A 136 18.72 -9.39 4.42
CA ASP A 136 18.97 -8.77 5.72
C ASP A 136 18.21 -7.45 5.83
N ALA A 137 17.73 -7.11 7.02
CA ALA A 137 16.84 -5.96 7.22
C ALA A 137 17.49 -4.63 6.76
N ASP A 138 18.76 -4.41 7.07
CA ASP A 138 19.48 -3.19 6.69
C ASP A 138 19.68 -3.08 5.17
N ILE A 139 19.97 -4.21 4.50
CA ILE A 139 20.10 -4.26 3.03
C ILE A 139 18.75 -3.96 2.39
N TYR A 140 17.68 -4.53 2.94
CA TYR A 140 16.32 -4.30 2.45
C TYR A 140 15.88 -2.84 2.62
N LEU A 141 16.16 -2.22 3.78
CA LEU A 141 15.88 -0.80 4.01
C LEU A 141 16.69 0.11 3.06
N ALA A 142 17.95 -0.23 2.80
CA ALA A 142 18.76 0.49 1.82
C ALA A 142 18.21 0.38 0.39
N ASP A 143 17.65 -0.78 0.03
CA ASP A 143 17.00 -0.99 -1.27
C ASP A 143 15.69 -0.17 -1.39
N ILE A 144 14.91 -0.06 -0.30
CA ILE A 144 13.77 0.86 -0.22
C ILE A 144 14.21 2.32 -0.42
N ASP A 145 15.29 2.74 0.25
CA ASP A 145 15.83 4.10 0.17
C ASP A 145 16.32 4.46 -1.23
N ALA A 146 16.93 3.49 -1.94
CA ALA A 146 17.35 3.68 -3.31
C ALA A 146 16.17 3.96 -4.26
N ALA A 147 15.08 3.19 -4.14
CA ALA A 147 13.86 3.45 -4.90
C ALA A 147 13.23 4.79 -4.54
N GLU A 148 13.16 5.09 -3.24
CA GLU A 148 12.53 6.29 -2.72
C GLU A 148 13.26 7.57 -3.17
N SER A 149 14.59 7.50 -3.30
CA SER A 149 15.40 8.61 -3.79
C SER A 149 15.06 8.99 -5.24
N TRP A 150 14.68 8.02 -6.07
CA TRP A 150 14.20 8.30 -7.42
C TRP A 150 12.75 8.83 -7.39
N LEU A 151 11.88 8.18 -6.61
CA LEU A 151 10.43 8.45 -6.57
C LEU A 151 10.05 9.82 -6.00
N LYS A 152 10.70 10.28 -4.92
CA LYS A 152 10.37 11.56 -4.26
C LYS A 152 10.45 12.79 -5.15
N THR A 153 11.13 12.69 -6.29
CA THR A 153 11.30 13.78 -7.26
C THR A 153 10.23 13.79 -8.36
N ARG A 154 9.31 12.82 -8.36
CA ARG A 154 8.36 12.60 -9.44
C ARG A 154 6.95 13.00 -9.06
N SER A 155 6.24 13.58 -10.02
CA SER A 155 4.81 13.87 -9.90
C SER A 155 4.02 12.58 -9.67
N GLY A 156 2.90 12.69 -8.96
CA GLY A 156 2.06 11.53 -8.67
C GLY A 156 2.61 10.58 -7.60
N HIS A 157 3.77 10.85 -7.00
CA HIS A 157 4.31 10.04 -5.91
C HIS A 157 3.37 10.02 -4.70
N ARG A 158 3.24 8.83 -4.09
CA ARG A 158 2.62 8.62 -2.79
C ARG A 158 3.61 7.91 -1.87
N PRO A 159 3.65 8.28 -0.57
CA PRO A 159 4.57 7.70 0.41
C PRO A 159 4.10 6.31 0.87
N TRP A 160 3.83 5.43 -0.09
CA TRP A 160 3.44 4.05 0.11
C TRP A 160 4.59 3.15 -0.33
N PHE A 161 4.83 2.10 0.44
CA PHE A 161 5.77 1.04 0.13
C PHE A 161 5.06 -0.30 0.16
N ARG A 162 5.10 -1.05 -0.95
CA ARG A 162 4.60 -2.41 -1.00
C ARG A 162 5.76 -3.40 -0.98
N PHE A 163 5.69 -4.39 -0.10
CA PHE A 163 6.67 -5.46 0.01
C PHE A 163 6.61 -6.38 -1.23
N PRO A 164 7.71 -6.55 -1.98
CA PRO A 164 7.85 -7.64 -2.95
C PRO A 164 7.35 -8.99 -2.41
N TYR A 165 6.60 -9.71 -3.24
CA TYR A 165 5.99 -11.01 -2.91
C TYR A 165 5.01 -11.00 -1.73
N LEU A 166 4.54 -9.82 -1.32
CA LEU A 166 3.80 -9.58 -0.08
C LEU A 166 4.50 -10.19 1.15
N ASP A 167 5.83 -10.29 1.11
CA ASP A 167 6.64 -10.94 2.13
C ASP A 167 7.15 -9.90 3.13
N GLU A 168 6.49 -9.81 4.28
CA GLU A 168 6.91 -8.95 5.40
C GLU A 168 7.88 -9.68 6.36
N GLY A 169 8.59 -10.72 5.90
CA GLY A 169 9.57 -11.46 6.70
C GLY A 169 9.08 -12.82 7.19
N GLN A 170 7.93 -13.30 6.72
CA GLN A 170 7.33 -14.59 7.09
C GLN A 170 7.29 -14.77 8.61
N ARG A 171 7.95 -15.81 9.15
CA ARG A 171 7.94 -16.16 10.59
C ARG A 171 8.86 -15.28 11.45
N ASP A 172 9.68 -14.44 10.83
CA ASP A 172 10.61 -13.57 11.55
C ASP A 172 9.93 -12.25 11.94
N LYS A 173 9.26 -12.27 13.10
CA LYS A 173 8.55 -11.10 13.65
C LYS A 173 9.48 -9.91 13.93
N VAL A 174 10.71 -10.18 14.37
CA VAL A 174 11.67 -9.10 14.68
C VAL A 174 12.08 -8.39 13.40
N LYS A 175 12.33 -9.14 12.31
CA LYS A 175 12.61 -8.55 11.00
C LYS A 175 11.41 -7.76 10.48
N ARG A 176 10.20 -8.34 10.55
CA ARG A 176 8.95 -7.65 10.18
C ARG A 176 8.82 -6.30 10.88
N ASP A 177 8.94 -6.30 12.20
CA ASP A 177 8.76 -5.10 13.02
C ASP A 177 9.88 -4.08 12.76
N THR A 178 11.12 -4.54 12.56
CA THR A 178 12.24 -3.69 12.11
C THR A 178 11.92 -2.96 10.82
N ILE A 179 11.39 -3.66 9.80
CA ILE A 179 11.05 -3.00 8.54
C ILE A 179 9.86 -2.06 8.69
N ARG A 180 8.80 -2.45 9.42
CA ARG A 180 7.64 -1.58 9.67
C ARG A 180 8.03 -0.27 10.37
N GLU A 181 8.90 -0.32 11.36
CA GLU A 181 9.43 0.88 12.02
C GLU A 181 10.39 1.65 11.10
N GLY A 182 11.18 0.95 10.29
CA GLY A 182 12.01 1.56 9.26
C GLY A 182 11.21 2.35 8.23
N LEU A 183 10.05 1.86 7.80
CA LEU A 183 9.11 2.58 6.91
C LEU A 183 8.55 3.82 7.61
N HIS A 184 8.06 3.67 8.84
CA HIS A 184 7.51 4.79 9.62
C HIS A 184 8.54 5.91 9.81
N ALA A 185 9.79 5.58 10.13
CA ALA A 185 10.88 6.55 10.27
C ALA A 185 11.20 7.30 8.96
N ARG A 186 10.84 6.74 7.81
CA ARG A 186 10.99 7.35 6.47
C ARG A 186 9.76 8.14 6.01
N GLY A 187 8.71 8.17 6.83
CA GLY A 187 7.41 8.73 6.45
C GLY A 187 6.66 7.86 5.43
N LEU A 188 7.05 6.59 5.27
CA LEU A 188 6.40 5.63 4.40
C LEU A 188 5.36 4.82 5.17
N SER A 189 4.28 4.47 4.48
CA SER A 189 3.25 3.55 4.97
C SER A 189 3.23 2.27 4.15
N ASN A 190 2.69 1.19 4.72
CA ASN A 190 2.55 -0.06 3.99
C ASN A 190 1.50 0.12 2.87
N GLY A 191 1.91 -0.04 1.63
CA GLY A 191 1.05 -0.22 0.47
C GLY A 191 0.44 -1.61 0.48
N TYR A 192 -0.32 -1.94 1.53
CA TYR A 192 -0.91 -3.26 1.73
C TYR A 192 -1.85 -3.64 0.57
N VAL A 193 -2.11 -4.94 0.46
CA VAL A 193 -3.06 -5.55 -0.47
C VAL A 193 -4.16 -6.23 0.34
N THR A 194 -5.40 -6.15 -0.13
CA THR A 194 -6.53 -6.86 0.50
C THR A 194 -7.15 -7.94 -0.38
N VAL A 195 -6.89 -7.90 -1.70
CA VAL A 195 -7.42 -8.83 -2.71
C VAL A 195 -6.29 -9.24 -3.65
N GLU A 196 -6.08 -10.54 -3.83
CA GLU A 196 -5.10 -11.10 -4.77
C GLU A 196 -5.69 -12.31 -5.51
N ALA A 197 -5.44 -12.40 -6.82
CA ALA A 197 -5.83 -13.55 -7.65
C ALA A 197 -4.67 -14.10 -8.50
N SER A 198 -3.41 -13.87 -8.08
CA SER A 198 -2.19 -14.39 -8.71
C SER A 198 -2.09 -14.15 -10.23
N ASP A 199 -2.43 -12.94 -10.71
CA ASP A 199 -2.40 -12.61 -12.14
C ASP A 199 -1.01 -12.74 -12.78
N TRP A 200 0.06 -12.45 -12.02
CA TRP A 200 1.45 -12.68 -12.42
C TRP A 200 1.69 -14.12 -12.91
N TRP A 201 0.99 -15.09 -12.33
CA TRP A 201 1.11 -16.49 -12.71
C TRP A 201 0.44 -16.74 -14.08
N ILE A 202 -0.72 -16.13 -14.34
CA ILE A 202 -1.38 -16.24 -15.66
C ILE A 202 -0.49 -15.64 -16.75
N GLU A 203 0.11 -14.47 -16.50
CA GLU A 203 1.05 -13.86 -17.46
C GLU A 203 2.21 -14.80 -17.76
N GLN A 204 2.83 -15.38 -16.72
CA GLN A 204 3.93 -16.32 -16.90
C GLN A 204 3.49 -17.58 -17.66
N ALA A 205 2.31 -18.13 -17.35
CA ALA A 205 1.76 -19.29 -18.06
C ALA A 205 1.49 -18.99 -19.54
N ALA A 206 1.04 -17.77 -19.88
CA ALA A 206 0.86 -17.35 -21.26
C ALA A 206 2.20 -17.17 -22.00
N ILE A 207 3.23 -16.63 -21.34
CA ILE A 207 4.60 -16.54 -21.87
C ILE A 207 5.13 -17.92 -22.18
N ASP A 208 5.03 -18.85 -21.23
CA ASP A 208 5.50 -20.23 -21.39
C ASP A 208 4.74 -20.95 -22.51
N ALA A 209 3.41 -20.84 -22.53
CA ALA A 209 2.58 -21.44 -23.59
C ALA A 209 2.93 -20.91 -24.99
N GLN A 210 3.16 -19.59 -25.12
CA GLN A 210 3.56 -18.98 -26.38
C GLN A 210 4.96 -19.44 -26.81
N ARG A 211 5.92 -19.49 -25.88
CA ARG A 211 7.28 -20.01 -26.13
C ARG A 211 7.23 -21.46 -26.61
N ASP A 212 6.40 -22.28 -26.00
CA ASP A 212 6.30 -23.72 -26.26
C ASP A 212 5.39 -24.03 -27.47
N GLY A 213 4.85 -23.01 -28.15
CA GLY A 213 4.08 -23.14 -29.38
C GLY A 213 2.64 -23.64 -29.17
N HIS A 214 2.13 -23.56 -27.95
CA HIS A 214 0.74 -23.90 -27.66
C HIS A 214 -0.21 -22.85 -28.23
N LYS A 215 -1.36 -23.30 -28.76
CA LYS A 215 -2.44 -22.41 -29.16
C LYS A 215 -3.16 -21.91 -27.90
N ILE A 216 -3.15 -20.60 -27.70
CA ILE A 216 -3.82 -19.95 -26.57
C ILE A 216 -5.23 -19.51 -27.00
N ASP A 217 -6.25 -20.03 -26.33
CA ASP A 217 -7.62 -19.53 -26.44
C ASP A 217 -7.74 -18.20 -25.70
N ARG A 218 -7.73 -17.10 -26.46
CA ARG A 218 -7.80 -15.73 -25.95
C ARG A 218 -9.12 -15.40 -25.25
N SER A 219 -10.21 -16.08 -25.57
CA SER A 219 -11.50 -15.84 -24.91
C SER A 219 -11.53 -16.57 -23.56
N ALA A 220 -11.10 -17.83 -23.54
CA ALA A 220 -10.98 -18.57 -22.28
C ALA A 220 -9.94 -17.95 -21.33
N LEU A 221 -8.86 -17.36 -21.86
CA LEU A 221 -7.88 -16.62 -21.08
C LEU A 221 -8.49 -15.38 -20.41
N ARG A 222 -9.26 -14.59 -21.17
CA ARG A 222 -10.02 -13.45 -20.62
C ARG A 222 -10.95 -13.91 -19.51
N ASP A 223 -11.77 -14.92 -19.80
CA ASP A 223 -12.79 -15.40 -18.86
C ASP A 223 -12.15 -15.92 -17.58
N LEU A 224 -11.07 -16.72 -17.68
CA LEU A 224 -10.31 -17.19 -16.53
C LEU A 224 -9.70 -16.03 -15.71
N TYR A 225 -9.12 -15.03 -16.38
CA TYR A 225 -8.56 -13.85 -15.72
C TYR A 225 -9.65 -13.07 -14.96
N VAL A 226 -10.72 -12.66 -15.66
CA VAL A 226 -11.79 -11.82 -15.09
C VAL A 226 -12.52 -12.54 -13.96
N GLU A 227 -12.95 -13.79 -14.19
CA GLU A 227 -13.64 -14.62 -13.20
C GLU A 227 -12.82 -14.79 -11.93
N SER A 228 -11.52 -15.08 -12.06
CA SER A 228 -10.65 -15.29 -10.89
C SER A 228 -10.50 -14.03 -10.02
N HIS A 229 -10.47 -12.84 -10.63
CA HIS A 229 -10.35 -11.59 -9.88
C HIS A 229 -11.66 -11.16 -9.21
N VAL A 230 -12.81 -11.37 -9.86
CA VAL A 230 -14.12 -11.11 -9.24
C VAL A 230 -14.38 -12.09 -8.10
N GLU A 231 -14.11 -13.38 -8.30
CA GLU A 231 -14.23 -14.39 -7.25
C GLU A 231 -13.27 -14.12 -6.07
N ALA A 232 -12.03 -13.69 -6.34
CA ALA A 232 -11.11 -13.27 -5.29
C ALA A 232 -11.64 -12.06 -4.53
N ALA A 233 -12.12 -11.02 -5.23
CA ALA A 233 -12.67 -9.82 -4.59
C ALA A 233 -13.80 -10.19 -3.62
N ASN A 234 -14.73 -11.04 -4.06
CA ASN A 234 -15.83 -11.52 -3.22
C ASN A 234 -15.36 -12.36 -2.04
N PHE A 235 -14.42 -13.28 -2.25
CA PHE A 235 -13.85 -14.09 -1.18
C PHE A 235 -13.23 -13.21 -0.08
N TYR A 236 -12.42 -12.23 -0.46
CA TYR A 236 -11.73 -11.35 0.50
C TYR A 236 -12.66 -10.34 1.17
N ASP A 237 -13.69 -9.86 0.48
CA ASP A 237 -14.74 -9.03 1.08
C ASP A 237 -15.52 -9.80 2.15
N GLU A 238 -15.96 -11.02 1.85
CA GLU A 238 -16.61 -11.88 2.84
C GLU A 238 -15.70 -12.19 4.03
N LEU A 239 -14.42 -12.44 3.77
CA LEU A 239 -13.42 -12.68 4.81
C LEU A 239 -13.24 -11.45 5.70
N ALA A 240 -13.13 -10.26 5.10
CA ALA A 240 -13.03 -9.00 5.81
C ALA A 240 -14.29 -8.73 6.64
N PHE A 241 -15.49 -8.92 6.07
CA PHE A 241 -16.75 -8.71 6.77
C PHE A 241 -16.87 -9.61 8.02
N LYS A 242 -16.47 -10.88 7.93
CA LYS A 242 -16.48 -11.82 9.07
C LYS A 242 -15.66 -11.34 10.27
N VAL A 243 -14.58 -10.58 10.03
CA VAL A 243 -13.62 -10.22 11.08
C VAL A 243 -13.61 -8.72 11.44
N LEU A 244 -14.17 -7.88 10.58
CA LEU A 244 -14.29 -6.43 10.77
C LEU A 244 -15.74 -5.99 11.01
N GLY A 245 -16.73 -6.79 10.61
CA GLY A 245 -18.15 -6.44 10.65
C GLY A 245 -18.56 -5.34 9.64
N ARG A 246 -17.72 -5.09 8.63
CA ARG A 246 -17.93 -4.09 7.58
C ARG A 246 -17.17 -4.46 6.30
N HIS A 247 -17.55 -3.84 5.18
CA HIS A 247 -16.82 -3.87 3.92
C HIS A 247 -15.74 -2.77 3.91
N PRO A 248 -14.43 -3.10 3.97
CA PRO A 248 -13.39 -2.09 3.83
C PRO A 248 -13.27 -1.62 2.38
N ALA A 249 -12.67 -0.45 2.19
CA ALA A 249 -12.18 -0.08 0.86
C ALA A 249 -11.03 -1.02 0.49
N HIS A 250 -11.26 -1.88 -0.50
CA HIS A 250 -10.30 -2.90 -0.91
C HIS A 250 -9.23 -2.33 -1.83
N VAL A 251 -8.04 -2.93 -1.75
CA VAL A 251 -6.93 -2.75 -2.68
C VAL A 251 -6.68 -4.08 -3.39
N MET A 252 -6.89 -4.09 -4.72
CA MET A 252 -6.62 -5.22 -5.60
C MET A 252 -5.17 -5.17 -6.10
N LEU A 253 -4.45 -6.27 -5.92
CA LEU A 253 -3.15 -6.49 -6.51
C LEU A 253 -3.29 -7.01 -7.95
N LEU A 254 -2.70 -6.29 -8.87
CA LEU A 254 -2.46 -6.65 -10.26
C LEU A 254 -0.98 -6.38 -10.58
N HIS A 255 -0.52 -6.79 -11.75
CA HIS A 255 0.81 -6.49 -12.27
C HIS A 255 0.75 -5.86 -13.66
N GLU A 256 1.77 -5.07 -14.03
CA GLU A 256 1.90 -4.44 -15.36
C GLU A 256 2.16 -5.47 -16.48
N THR A 257 1.12 -6.24 -16.82
CA THR A 257 1.18 -7.41 -17.69
C THR A 257 0.44 -7.19 -19.01
N ASP A 258 0.73 -8.00 -20.02
CA ASP A 258 -0.04 -7.97 -21.27
C ASP A 258 -1.50 -8.33 -21.02
N ILE A 259 -1.74 -9.35 -20.18
CA ILE A 259 -3.09 -9.82 -19.85
C ILE A 259 -3.90 -8.71 -19.17
N ALA A 260 -3.33 -7.97 -18.22
CA ALA A 260 -3.99 -6.81 -17.64
C ALA A 260 -4.33 -5.76 -18.72
N ALA A 261 -3.36 -5.40 -19.57
CA ALA A 261 -3.59 -4.44 -20.66
C ALA A 261 -4.67 -4.87 -21.67
N PHE A 262 -4.90 -6.19 -21.83
CA PHE A 262 -5.97 -6.69 -22.68
C PHE A 262 -7.34 -6.68 -22.01
N TYR A 263 -7.42 -7.00 -20.71
CA TYR A 263 -8.68 -7.40 -20.08
C TYR A 263 -9.08 -6.56 -18.87
N ILE A 264 -8.35 -5.48 -18.55
CA ILE A 264 -8.71 -4.61 -17.43
C ILE A 264 -10.11 -3.99 -17.59
N ALA A 265 -10.51 -3.66 -18.82
CA ALA A 265 -11.84 -3.13 -19.10
C ALA A 265 -12.94 -4.18 -18.84
N ASP A 266 -12.70 -5.44 -19.23
CA ASP A 266 -13.61 -6.55 -18.93
C ASP A 266 -13.69 -6.80 -17.42
N LEU A 267 -12.55 -6.72 -16.71
CA LEU A 267 -12.51 -6.86 -15.26
C LEU A 267 -13.28 -5.75 -14.54
N VAL A 268 -13.08 -4.50 -14.92
CA VAL A 268 -13.81 -3.35 -14.36
C VAL A 268 -15.32 -3.49 -14.60
N ALA A 269 -15.72 -3.87 -15.82
CA ALA A 269 -17.12 -4.10 -16.13
C ALA A 269 -17.72 -5.25 -15.29
N ALA A 270 -16.99 -6.34 -15.11
CA ALA A 270 -17.43 -7.49 -14.33
C ALA A 270 -17.54 -7.18 -12.83
N LEU A 271 -16.56 -6.46 -12.26
CA LEU A 271 -16.62 -5.98 -10.87
C LEU A 271 -17.85 -5.10 -10.65
N ARG A 272 -18.10 -4.12 -11.53
CA ARG A 272 -19.29 -3.26 -11.45
C ARG A 272 -20.60 -4.04 -11.58
N ALA A 273 -20.64 -5.01 -12.49
CA ALA A 273 -21.81 -5.89 -12.64
C ALA A 273 -22.07 -6.75 -11.39
N ASP A 274 -21.01 -7.08 -10.63
CA ASP A 274 -21.08 -7.78 -9.35
C ASP A 274 -21.35 -6.84 -8.13
N GLY A 275 -21.55 -5.55 -8.38
CA GLY A 275 -21.92 -4.55 -7.37
C GLY A 275 -20.74 -3.85 -6.71
N TRP A 276 -19.54 -3.95 -7.28
CA TRP A 276 -18.37 -3.21 -6.81
C TRP A 276 -18.33 -1.80 -7.37
N GLU A 277 -18.00 -0.84 -6.52
CA GLU A 277 -17.58 0.49 -6.93
C GLU A 277 -16.06 0.50 -7.13
N ILE A 278 -15.61 1.02 -8.28
CA ILE A 278 -14.18 1.25 -8.53
C ILE A 278 -13.84 2.64 -7.99
N ILE A 279 -12.97 2.68 -6.98
CA ILE A 279 -12.54 3.90 -6.29
C ILE A 279 -11.06 4.20 -6.59
N THR A 280 -10.62 5.41 -6.27
CA THR A 280 -9.21 5.80 -6.37
C THR A 280 -8.34 5.03 -5.37
N ALA A 281 -7.07 4.83 -5.70
CA ALA A 281 -6.10 4.25 -4.76
C ALA A 281 -5.92 5.13 -3.51
N ASP A 282 -5.94 6.46 -3.66
CA ASP A 282 -5.91 7.40 -2.54
C ASP A 282 -7.08 7.19 -1.57
N GLU A 283 -8.30 6.97 -2.07
CA GLU A 283 -9.45 6.66 -1.22
C GLU A 283 -9.29 5.32 -0.52
N ALA A 284 -8.86 4.27 -1.23
CA ALA A 284 -8.69 2.95 -0.64
C ALA A 284 -7.65 2.96 0.50
N TYR A 285 -6.51 3.64 0.29
CA TYR A 285 -5.47 3.77 1.31
C TYR A 285 -5.85 4.68 2.48
N ALA A 286 -6.91 5.49 2.36
CA ALA A 286 -7.46 6.26 3.47
C ALA A 286 -8.38 5.44 4.40
N ASP A 287 -8.73 4.19 4.05
CA ASP A 287 -9.57 3.35 4.91
C ASP A 287 -8.84 3.00 6.23
N PRO A 288 -9.54 3.05 7.38
CA PRO A 288 -8.96 2.71 8.68
C PRO A 288 -8.35 1.32 8.79
N ILE A 289 -8.66 0.39 7.88
CA ILE A 289 -8.03 -0.93 7.82
C ILE A 289 -6.50 -0.82 7.72
N GLY A 290 -5.99 0.22 7.06
CA GLY A 290 -4.55 0.47 6.91
C GLY A 290 -3.82 0.79 8.22
N GLN A 291 -4.54 1.10 9.30
CA GLN A 291 -3.97 1.31 10.63
C GLN A 291 -3.75 -0.02 11.38
N LEU A 292 -4.35 -1.12 10.90
CA LEU A 292 -4.22 -2.43 11.53
C LEU A 292 -2.84 -3.02 11.26
N ARG A 293 -2.19 -3.48 12.32
CA ARG A 293 -0.88 -4.15 12.29
C ARG A 293 -1.01 -5.55 12.89
N PRO A 294 -1.67 -6.49 12.22
CA PRO A 294 -1.94 -7.81 12.78
C PRO A 294 -0.65 -8.53 13.18
N ASP A 295 -0.66 -9.16 14.36
CA ASP A 295 0.46 -9.95 14.88
C ASP A 295 0.24 -11.45 14.65
N VAL A 296 0.59 -11.89 13.44
CA VAL A 296 0.43 -13.27 13.00
C VAL A 296 1.72 -14.09 13.10
N PRO A 297 1.64 -15.43 13.23
CA PRO A 297 2.82 -16.31 13.22
C PRO A 297 3.67 -16.26 11.95
N SER A 298 3.09 -15.86 10.81
CA SER A 298 3.82 -15.61 9.57
C SER A 298 3.20 -14.43 8.82
N ALA A 299 4.00 -13.41 8.52
CA ALA A 299 3.59 -12.21 7.79
C ALA A 299 3.96 -12.33 6.31
N GLN A 300 3.10 -13.02 5.55
CA GLN A 300 3.14 -13.05 4.10
C GLN A 300 1.70 -13.16 3.57
N GLY A 301 1.37 -12.41 2.52
CA GLY A 301 0.05 -12.40 1.89
C GLY A 301 -0.74 -11.13 2.16
N THR A 302 -2.06 -11.19 1.96
CA THR A 302 -2.92 -10.02 2.06
C THR A 302 -3.12 -9.56 3.51
N LEU A 303 -3.40 -8.27 3.72
CA LEU A 303 -3.77 -7.74 5.03
C LEU A 303 -5.06 -8.39 5.56
N THR A 304 -6.02 -8.70 4.66
CA THR A 304 -7.24 -9.41 5.00
C THR A 304 -6.97 -10.80 5.59
N GLU A 305 -6.05 -11.57 4.98
CA GLU A 305 -5.60 -12.86 5.52
C GLU A 305 -4.96 -12.74 6.90
N ALA A 306 -4.10 -11.73 7.07
CA ALA A 306 -3.40 -11.51 8.33
C ALA A 306 -4.38 -11.13 9.46
N ILE A 307 -5.34 -10.25 9.19
CA ILE A 307 -6.41 -9.90 10.15
C ILE A 307 -7.25 -11.14 10.45
N ALA A 308 -7.66 -11.90 9.43
CA ALA A 308 -8.45 -13.11 9.61
C ALA A 308 -7.73 -14.14 10.49
N TRP A 309 -6.42 -14.30 10.32
CA TRP A 309 -5.62 -15.19 11.14
C TRP A 309 -5.53 -14.70 12.59
N GLU A 310 -5.24 -13.41 12.81
CA GLU A 310 -5.19 -12.83 14.15
C GLU A 310 -6.52 -12.99 14.91
N ARG A 311 -7.65 -12.88 14.20
CA ARG A 311 -8.99 -13.08 14.76
C ARG A 311 -9.40 -14.55 14.91
N GLY A 312 -8.50 -15.49 14.62
CA GLY A 312 -8.67 -16.91 14.89
C GLY A 312 -9.45 -17.68 13.83
N LEU A 313 -9.63 -17.13 12.62
CA LEU A 313 -10.26 -17.90 11.53
C LEU A 313 -9.34 -19.05 11.07
N PRO A 314 -9.90 -20.26 10.86
CA PRO A 314 -9.14 -21.40 10.39
C PRO A 314 -8.67 -21.21 8.95
N ALA A 315 -7.69 -22.02 8.53
CA ALA A 315 -7.33 -22.12 7.12
C ALA A 315 -8.41 -22.91 6.33
N PRO A 316 -8.55 -22.69 5.01
CA PRO A 316 -7.85 -21.67 4.21
C PRO A 316 -8.41 -20.27 4.45
N ARG A 317 -7.51 -19.27 4.46
CA ARG A 317 -7.84 -17.83 4.53
C ARG A 317 -7.51 -17.10 3.23
N TRP A 318 -6.94 -17.80 2.26
CA TRP A 318 -6.58 -17.30 0.94
C TRP A 318 -7.56 -17.84 -0.08
N TYR A 319 -7.72 -17.09 -1.17
CA TYR A 319 -8.53 -17.52 -2.30
C TYR A 319 -7.90 -18.74 -2.99
N GLU A 320 -8.72 -19.71 -3.42
CA GLU A 320 -8.24 -21.02 -3.85
C GLU A 320 -7.30 -20.97 -5.08
N ARG A 321 -7.49 -20.01 -5.99
CA ARG A 321 -6.66 -19.89 -7.21
C ARG A 321 -5.34 -19.18 -6.96
N ASN A 322 -5.05 -18.75 -5.73
CA ASN A 322 -3.70 -18.41 -5.30
C ASN A 322 -2.84 -19.68 -5.09
N ASP A 323 -3.45 -20.88 -5.09
CA ASP A 323 -2.74 -22.14 -5.26
C ASP A 323 -2.45 -22.37 -6.76
N THR A 324 -1.18 -22.24 -7.14
CA THR A 324 -0.75 -22.38 -8.54
C THR A 324 -1.05 -23.75 -9.14
N ARG A 325 -1.30 -24.80 -8.34
CA ARG A 325 -1.72 -26.12 -8.85
C ARG A 325 -3.15 -26.07 -9.37
N VAL A 326 -4.04 -25.40 -8.65
CA VAL A 326 -5.43 -25.18 -9.10
C VAL A 326 -5.41 -24.31 -10.35
N TYR A 327 -4.62 -23.24 -10.33
CA TYR A 327 -4.57 -22.31 -11.46
C TYR A 327 -3.97 -22.95 -12.71
N SER A 328 -2.89 -23.74 -12.55
CA SER A 328 -2.25 -24.52 -13.61
C SER A 328 -3.23 -25.46 -14.30
N ARG A 329 -3.99 -26.23 -13.51
CA ARG A 329 -5.02 -27.12 -14.05
C ARG A 329 -6.07 -26.35 -14.86
N LEU A 330 -6.63 -25.27 -14.31
CA LEU A 330 -7.65 -24.46 -15.00
C LEU A 330 -7.12 -23.83 -16.30
N PHE A 331 -5.89 -23.31 -16.28
CA PHE A 331 -5.27 -22.71 -17.47
C PHE A 331 -5.06 -23.76 -18.56
N ARG A 332 -4.51 -24.94 -18.21
CA ARG A 332 -4.31 -26.03 -19.17
C ARG A 332 -5.62 -26.51 -19.79
N GLU A 333 -6.62 -26.79 -18.95
CA GLU A 333 -7.93 -27.29 -19.38
C GLU A 333 -8.68 -26.25 -20.24
N ARG A 334 -8.79 -25.00 -19.77
CA ARG A 334 -9.65 -23.98 -20.40
C ARG A 334 -8.95 -23.21 -21.51
N VAL A 335 -7.69 -22.81 -21.29
CA VAL A 335 -6.98 -21.88 -22.18
C VAL A 335 -6.18 -22.62 -23.24
N LEU A 336 -5.57 -23.75 -22.89
CA LEU A 336 -4.76 -24.54 -23.82
C LEU A 336 -5.53 -25.72 -24.43
N HIS A 337 -6.70 -26.08 -23.88
CA HIS A 337 -7.46 -27.27 -24.26
C HIS A 337 -6.62 -28.56 -24.13
N LEU A 338 -5.82 -28.63 -23.07
CA LEU A 338 -4.95 -29.76 -22.74
C LEU A 338 -5.44 -30.46 -21.47
N GLU A 339 -5.16 -31.76 -21.38
CA GLU A 339 -5.35 -32.52 -20.15
C GLU A 339 -4.52 -31.93 -18.99
N PRO A 340 -5.01 -32.04 -17.74
CA PRO A 340 -4.25 -31.70 -16.55
C PRO A 340 -2.90 -32.42 -16.51
N GLU A 341 -1.89 -31.78 -15.91
CA GLU A 341 -0.67 -32.52 -15.58
C GLU A 341 -0.99 -33.60 -14.54
N THR A 342 -0.48 -34.80 -14.78
CA THR A 342 -0.60 -35.90 -13.81
C THR A 342 0.26 -35.54 -12.59
N PRO A 343 -0.25 -35.70 -11.35
CA PRO A 343 0.47 -35.30 -10.13
C PRO A 343 1.86 -35.89 -9.94
#